data_AF-A0A5M8Q7J7-F1
#
_entry.id   AF-A0A5M8Q7J7-F1
#
_cell.length_a   1.000
_cell.length_b   1.000
_cell.length_c   1.000
_cell.angle_alpha   90.00
_cell.angle_beta   90.00
_cell.angle_gamma   90.00
#
_symmetry.space_group_name_H-M   'P 1'
#
loop_
_entity.id
_entity.type
_entity.pdbx_description
1 polymer ?
#
loop_
_entity_poly.entity_id
_entity_poly.type
_entity_poly.pdbx_seq_one_letter_code
_entity_poly.pdbx_strand_id
1 'polypeptide(L)'
;MGADPKEYRELLALFRTGLAGGLISKEEVTVWADDIILREAEPDIFFIELSLAGTANEAISLLLGHLRSEQPVNGKALLGLLYRRLREGNGFDLVSRMMYGLADEPQFTELERGYLHHLSISYDLASDGITTQTYPLSSMIAS
;
A
#
# COMPACT_ATOMS: atom_id res chain seq x y z
N MET A 1 5.63 13.18 -25.65
CA MET A 1 4.62 13.79 -24.77
C MET A 1 5.01 13.32 -23.39
N GLY A 2 5.36 14.24 -22.48
CA GLY A 2 5.82 13.86 -21.15
C GLY A 2 4.76 13.09 -20.37
N ALA A 3 5.17 12.25 -19.43
CA ALA A 3 4.29 11.53 -18.53
C ALA A 3 3.31 12.51 -17.83
N ASP A 4 1.99 12.30 -17.95
CA ASP A 4 0.99 13.10 -17.22
C ASP A 4 0.72 12.42 -15.85
N PRO A 5 0.87 13.12 -14.71
CA PRO A 5 0.55 12.58 -13.38
C PRO A 5 -0.83 11.93 -13.27
N LYS A 6 -1.80 12.37 -14.09
CA LYS A 6 -3.16 11.81 -14.12
C LYS A 6 -3.20 10.36 -14.61
N GLU A 7 -2.22 9.92 -15.40
CA GLU A 7 -2.11 8.53 -15.85
C GLU A 7 -1.73 7.59 -14.70
N TYR A 8 -1.12 8.12 -13.65
CA TYR A 8 -0.65 7.35 -12.48
C TYR A 8 -1.59 7.45 -11.28
N ARG A 9 -2.81 7.97 -11.45
CA ARG A 9 -3.76 8.25 -10.35
C ARG A 9 -3.92 7.14 -9.32
N GLU A 10 -4.08 5.89 -9.76
CA GLU A 10 -4.23 4.75 -8.84
C GLU A 10 -2.96 4.51 -8.02
N LEU A 11 -1.80 4.61 -8.67
CA LEU A 11 -0.50 4.46 -8.02
C LEU A 11 -0.20 5.63 -7.07
N LEU A 12 -0.54 6.86 -7.45
CA LEU A 12 -0.42 8.04 -6.57
C LEU A 12 -1.30 7.89 -5.32
N ALA A 13 -2.52 7.38 -5.48
CA ALA A 13 -3.39 7.09 -4.34
C ALA A 13 -2.77 6.01 -3.44
N LEU A 14 -2.20 4.95 -4.03
CA LEU A 14 -1.50 3.90 -3.29
C LEU A 14 -0.27 4.45 -2.55
N PHE A 15 0.52 5.34 -3.16
CA PHE A 15 1.65 6.00 -2.49
C PHE A 15 1.18 6.87 -1.33
N ARG A 16 0.11 7.64 -1.49
CA ARG A 16 -0.44 8.45 -0.41
C ARG A 16 -0.80 7.58 0.80
N THR A 17 -1.61 6.54 0.59
CA THR A 17 -2.03 5.64 1.67
C THR A 17 -0.87 4.82 2.22
N GLY A 18 0.04 4.39 1.35
CA GLY A 18 1.24 3.65 1.73
C GLY A 18 2.19 4.46 2.59
N LEU A 19 2.45 5.72 2.23
CA LEU A 19 3.25 6.66 3.02
C LEU A 19 2.58 6.98 4.36
N ALA A 20 1.29 7.29 4.36
CA ALA A 20 0.55 7.61 5.58
C ALA A 20 0.51 6.42 6.56
N GLY A 21 0.42 5.20 6.04
CA GLY A 21 0.45 3.97 6.82
C GLY A 21 1.84 3.39 7.05
N GLY A 22 2.92 4.04 6.62
CA GLY A 22 4.31 3.55 6.72
C GLY A 22 4.61 2.28 5.91
N LEU A 23 3.68 1.83 5.06
CA LEU A 23 3.85 0.67 4.17
C LEU A 23 4.75 0.96 2.98
N ILE A 24 4.97 2.22 2.64
CA ILE A 24 5.86 2.67 1.58
C ILE A 24 6.74 3.76 2.18
N SER A 25 8.05 3.64 1.99
CA SER A 25 9.01 4.66 2.41
C SER A 25 9.00 5.85 1.45
N LYS A 26 9.43 7.02 1.93
CA LYS A 26 9.61 8.20 1.05
C LYS A 26 10.63 7.87 -0.04
N GLU A 27 11.68 7.13 0.30
CA GLU A 27 12.75 6.72 -0.60
C GLU A 27 12.23 5.88 -1.77
N GLU A 28 11.29 4.95 -1.52
CA GLU A 28 10.65 4.18 -2.60
C GLU A 28 9.86 5.08 -3.57
N VAL A 29 9.19 6.11 -3.05
CA VAL A 29 8.45 7.07 -3.89
C VAL A 29 9.41 7.98 -4.67
N THR A 30 10.50 8.43 -4.03
CA THR A 30 11.56 9.20 -4.71
C THR A 30 12.18 8.40 -5.84
N VAL A 31 12.58 7.15 -5.61
CA VAL A 31 13.16 6.28 -6.64
C VAL A 31 12.20 6.10 -7.82
N TRP A 32 10.90 5.96 -7.54
CA TRP A 32 9.89 5.89 -8.59
C TRP A 32 9.78 7.20 -9.39
N ALA A 33 9.76 8.35 -8.72
CA ALA A 33 9.70 9.65 -9.38
C ALA A 33 10.95 9.92 -10.23
N ASP A 34 12.13 9.58 -9.71
CA ASP A 34 13.42 9.69 -10.41
C ASP A 34 13.44 8.86 -11.69
N ASP A 35 12.90 7.65 -11.66
CA ASP A 35 12.81 6.79 -12.85
C ASP A 35 11.95 7.43 -13.96
N ILE A 36 10.89 8.16 -13.61
CA ILE A 36 10.09 8.92 -14.59
C ILE A 36 10.91 10.10 -15.13
N ILE A 37 11.52 10.89 -14.25
CA ILE A 37 12.35 12.05 -14.62
C ILE A 37 13.47 11.65 -15.60
N LEU A 38 14.11 10.50 -15.37
CA LEU A 38 15.22 10.03 -16.20
C LEU A 38 14.78 9.50 -17.57
N ARG A 39 13.52 9.08 -17.72
CA ARG A 39 12.98 8.51 -18.98
C ARG A 39 12.34 9.56 -19.87
N GLU A 40 11.79 10.61 -19.28
CA GLU A 40 11.08 11.65 -20.00
C GLU A 40 12.02 12.76 -20.48
N ALA A 41 11.92 13.14 -21.75
CA ALA A 41 12.68 14.27 -22.29
C ALA A 41 12.23 15.61 -21.67
N GLU A 42 10.96 15.69 -21.31
CA GLU A 42 10.33 16.84 -20.63
C GLU A 42 9.38 16.29 -19.54
N PRO A 43 9.90 15.98 -18.34
CA PRO A 43 9.08 15.47 -17.24
C PRO A 43 8.16 16.56 -16.68
N ASP A 44 6.97 16.17 -16.23
CA ASP A 44 6.07 17.07 -15.51
C ASP A 44 6.71 17.52 -14.18
N ILE A 45 6.50 18.79 -13.83
CA ILE A 45 7.06 19.42 -12.62
C ILE A 45 6.66 18.67 -11.34
N PHE A 46 5.49 18.05 -11.33
CA PHE A 46 5.03 17.23 -10.21
C PHE A 46 6.03 16.14 -9.83
N PHE A 47 6.61 15.43 -10.81
CA PHE A 47 7.55 14.34 -10.52
C PHE A 47 8.85 14.90 -9.93
N ILE A 48 9.30 16.06 -10.40
CA ILE A 48 10.47 16.77 -9.87
C ILE A 48 10.22 17.17 -8.41
N GLU A 49 9.08 17.80 -8.12
CA GLU A 49 8.71 18.18 -6.75
C GLU A 49 8.60 16.96 -5.83
N LEU A 50 8.02 15.86 -6.32
CA LEU A 50 7.87 14.64 -5.55
C LEU A 50 9.22 13.97 -5.26
N SER A 51 10.14 13.97 -6.22
CA SER A 51 11.52 13.47 -6.01
C SER A 51 12.26 14.31 -4.96
N LEU A 52 12.09 15.63 -4.99
CA LEU A 52 12.76 16.57 -4.09
C LEU A 52 12.12 16.69 -2.70
N ALA A 53 10.99 16.02 -2.45
CA ALA A 53 10.30 16.09 -1.16
C ALA A 53 11.24 15.66 -0.01
N GLY A 54 11.45 16.56 0.95
CA GLY A 54 12.36 16.35 2.08
C GLY A 54 11.82 15.38 3.13
N THR A 55 10.49 15.25 3.23
CA THR A 55 9.83 14.38 4.21
C THR A 55 8.67 13.59 3.62
N ALA A 56 8.29 12.49 4.28
CA ALA A 56 7.09 11.72 3.90
C ALA A 56 5.81 12.58 3.94
N ASN A 57 5.69 13.50 4.91
CA ASN A 57 4.54 14.39 5.03
C ASN A 57 4.46 15.41 3.89
N GLU A 58 5.61 15.92 3.45
CA GLU A 58 5.69 16.79 2.27
C GLU A 58 5.27 16.03 1.01
N ALA A 59 5.78 14.81 0.80
CA ALA A 59 5.37 13.95 -0.30
C ALA A 59 3.85 13.65 -0.27
N ILE A 60 3.29 13.32 0.90
CA ILE A 60 1.84 13.15 1.08
C ILE A 60 1.08 14.42 0.68
N SER A 61 1.59 15.60 1.04
CA SER A 61 0.94 16.89 0.73
C SER A 61 0.93 17.17 -0.77
N LEU A 62 2.03 16.90 -1.47
CA LEU A 62 2.11 17.00 -2.94
C LEU A 62 1.14 16.04 -3.64
N LEU A 63 1.07 14.79 -3.14
CA LEU A 63 0.13 13.78 -3.64
C LEU A 63 -1.33 14.19 -3.44
N LEU A 64 -1.66 14.79 -2.29
CA LEU A 64 -2.99 15.32 -2.01
C LEU A 64 -3.37 16.49 -2.93
N GLY A 65 -2.41 17.32 -3.34
CA GLY A 65 -2.65 18.40 -4.30
C GLY A 65 -3.05 17.90 -5.70
N HIS A 66 -2.62 16.69 -6.07
CA HIS A 66 -2.84 16.11 -7.41
C HIS A 66 -3.99 15.09 -7.45
N LEU A 67 -4.35 14.52 -6.30
CA LEU A 67 -5.49 13.63 -6.14
C LEU A 67 -6.75 14.43 -5.78
N ARG A 68 -7.93 13.94 -6.19
CA ARG A 68 -9.17 14.43 -5.58
C ARG A 68 -9.21 13.96 -4.12
N SER A 69 -9.68 14.78 -3.18
CA SER A 69 -9.57 14.47 -1.73
C SER A 69 -10.16 13.10 -1.36
N GLU A 70 -11.18 12.67 -2.09
CA GLU A 70 -11.90 11.40 -1.86
C GLU A 70 -11.42 10.24 -2.75
N GLN A 71 -10.34 10.38 -3.51
CA GLN A 71 -9.93 9.32 -4.42
C GLN A 71 -9.57 8.05 -3.62
N PRO A 72 -10.35 6.96 -3.74
CA PRO A 72 -10.10 5.74 -2.98
C PRO A 72 -8.90 5.02 -3.57
N VAL A 73 -8.14 4.34 -2.72
CA VAL A 73 -7.09 3.42 -3.17
C VAL A 73 -7.75 2.15 -3.66
N ASN A 74 -7.30 1.64 -4.81
CA ASN A 74 -7.71 0.33 -5.28
C ASN A 74 -7.36 -0.74 -4.22
N GLY A 75 -8.38 -1.28 -3.55
CA GLY A 75 -8.21 -2.23 -2.45
C GLY A 75 -7.37 -3.46 -2.84
N LYS A 76 -7.45 -3.92 -4.08
CA LYS A 76 -6.64 -5.06 -4.58
C LYS A 76 -5.16 -4.70 -4.69
N ALA A 77 -4.85 -3.49 -5.15
CA ALA A 77 -3.47 -3.01 -5.20
C ALA A 77 -2.87 -2.90 -3.79
N LEU A 78 -3.66 -2.42 -2.83
CA LEU A 78 -3.27 -2.33 -1.43
C LEU A 78 -3.07 -3.72 -0.79
N LEU A 79 -3.97 -4.67 -1.07
CA LEU A 79 -3.80 -6.07 -0.66
C LEU A 79 -2.52 -6.69 -1.24
N GLY A 80 -2.25 -6.46 -2.53
CA GLY A 80 -1.01 -6.92 -3.17
C GLY A 80 0.24 -6.35 -2.51
N LEU A 81 0.21 -5.06 -2.15
CA LEU A 81 1.30 -4.41 -1.41
C LEU A 81 1.48 -5.02 -0.01
N LEU A 82 0.39 -5.19 0.73
CA LEU A 82 0.41 -5.80 2.08
C LEU A 82 0.96 -7.22 2.03
N TYR A 83 0.53 -8.03 1.06
CA TYR A 83 1.03 -9.39 0.85
C TYR A 83 2.53 -9.40 0.52
N ARG A 84 3.00 -8.46 -0.31
CA ARG A 84 4.43 -8.33 -0.62
C ARG A 84 5.23 -8.02 0.64
N ARG A 85 4.80 -7.06 1.46
CA ARG A 85 5.46 -6.69 2.73
C ARG A 85 5.51 -7.87 3.71
N LEU A 86 4.40 -8.60 3.83
CA LEU A 86 4.34 -9.82 4.62
C LEU A 86 5.40 -10.85 4.20
N ARG A 87 5.55 -11.08 2.89
CA ARG A 87 6.54 -12.02 2.34
C ARG A 87 7.98 -11.58 2.51
N GLU A 88 8.24 -10.27 2.55
CA GLU A 88 9.56 -9.71 2.83
C GLU A 88 9.97 -9.90 4.30
N GLY A 89 9.07 -10.39 5.16
CA GLY A 89 9.34 -10.67 6.57
C GLY A 89 9.45 -9.41 7.44
N ASN A 90 9.18 -8.23 6.88
CA ASN A 90 9.30 -6.95 7.55
C ASN A 90 7.91 -6.37 7.83
N GLY A 91 7.71 -5.87 9.06
CA GLY A 91 6.53 -5.06 9.40
C GLY A 91 5.22 -5.85 9.54
N PHE A 92 5.26 -7.07 10.06
CA PHE A 92 4.05 -7.88 10.30
C PHE A 92 3.00 -7.10 11.12
N ASP A 93 3.39 -6.47 12.22
CA ASP A 93 2.50 -5.65 13.06
C ASP A 93 1.88 -4.46 12.31
N LEU A 94 2.62 -3.89 11.36
CA LEU A 94 2.15 -2.78 10.53
C LEU A 94 1.13 -3.27 9.51
N VAL A 95 1.46 -4.38 8.83
CA VAL A 95 0.60 -5.05 7.86
C VAL A 95 -0.71 -5.49 8.51
N SER A 96 -0.67 -6.10 9.70
CA SER A 96 -1.86 -6.51 10.46
C SER A 96 -2.74 -5.32 10.86
N ARG A 97 -2.16 -4.24 11.41
CA ARG A 97 -2.90 -3.02 11.76
C ARG A 97 -3.56 -2.37 10.55
N MET A 98 -2.85 -2.30 9.43
CA MET A 98 -3.40 -1.77 8.18
C MET A 98 -4.53 -2.65 7.64
N MET A 99 -4.40 -3.99 7.71
CA MET A 99 -5.48 -4.91 7.32
C MET A 99 -6.73 -4.74 8.19
N TYR A 100 -6.57 -4.49 9.49
CA TYR A 100 -7.70 -4.22 10.39
C TYR A 100 -8.47 -2.96 9.97
N GLY A 101 -7.76 -1.85 9.72
CA GLY A 101 -8.38 -0.60 9.28
C GLY A 101 -9.04 -0.68 7.89
N LEU A 102 -8.66 -1.64 7.07
CA LEU A 102 -9.22 -1.85 5.73
C LEU A 102 -10.45 -2.75 5.70
N ALA A 103 -10.68 -3.57 6.72
CA ALA A 103 -11.78 -4.54 6.74
C ALA A 103 -13.16 -3.86 6.66
N ASP A 104 -13.26 -2.62 7.15
CA ASP A 104 -14.49 -1.82 7.16
C ASP A 104 -14.68 -0.97 5.88
N GLU A 105 -13.73 -1.00 4.93
CA GLU A 105 -13.83 -0.22 3.70
C GLU A 105 -14.82 -0.84 2.69
N PRO A 106 -15.69 -0.03 2.06
CA PRO A 106 -16.79 -0.52 1.21
C PRO A 106 -16.32 -1.14 -0.11
N GLN A 107 -15.05 -0.96 -0.46
CA GLN A 107 -14.45 -1.40 -1.73
C GLN A 107 -14.06 -2.89 -1.79
N PHE A 108 -14.16 -3.61 -0.67
CA PHE A 108 -13.89 -5.06 -0.63
C PHE A 108 -15.18 -5.87 -0.80
N THR A 109 -15.07 -7.06 -1.38
CA THR A 109 -16.13 -8.07 -1.38
C THR A 109 -16.28 -8.68 0.02
N GLU A 110 -17.42 -9.34 0.30
CA GLU A 110 -17.60 -10.06 1.58
C GLU A 110 -16.53 -11.13 1.81
N LEU A 111 -16.10 -11.81 0.75
CA LEU A 111 -15.03 -12.81 0.81
C LEU A 111 -13.68 -12.17 1.16
N GLU A 112 -13.33 -11.05 0.51
CA GLU A 112 -12.09 -10.32 0.79
C GLU A 112 -12.08 -9.77 2.22
N ARG A 113 -13.23 -9.27 2.71
CA ARG A 113 -13.39 -8.88 4.13
C ARG A 113 -13.20 -10.06 5.07
N GLY A 114 -13.77 -11.23 4.74
CA GLY A 114 -13.58 -12.46 5.51
C GLY A 114 -12.10 -12.84 5.66
N TYR A 115 -11.32 -12.74 4.59
CA TYR A 115 -9.87 -13.00 4.63
C TYR A 115 -9.12 -11.96 5.46
N LEU A 116 -9.45 -10.68 5.33
CA LEU A 116 -8.86 -9.59 6.13
C LEU A 116 -9.10 -9.80 7.63
N HIS A 117 -10.35 -10.10 8.03
CA HIS A 117 -10.69 -10.40 9.42
C HIS A 117 -9.97 -11.64 9.94
N HIS A 118 -9.93 -12.71 9.15
CA HIS A 118 -9.27 -13.96 9.57
C HIS A 118 -7.76 -13.75 9.81
N LEU A 119 -7.09 -13.00 8.93
CA LEU A 119 -5.68 -12.65 9.11
C LEU A 119 -5.45 -11.81 10.37
N SER A 120 -6.31 -10.83 10.63
CA SER A 120 -6.23 -10.01 11.84
C SER A 120 -6.44 -10.84 13.11
N ILE A 121 -7.47 -11.68 13.16
CA ILE A 121 -7.73 -12.55 14.33
C ILE A 121 -6.55 -13.50 14.56
N SER A 122 -6.01 -14.07 13.49
CA SER A 122 -4.84 -14.96 13.59
C SER A 122 -3.61 -14.23 14.13
N TYR A 123 -3.43 -12.96 13.77
CA TYR A 123 -2.38 -12.10 14.33
C TYR A 123 -2.59 -11.84 15.81
N ASP A 124 -3.80 -11.41 16.22
CA ASP A 124 -4.11 -11.08 17.61
C ASP A 124 -3.84 -12.30 18.50
N LEU A 125 -4.35 -13.47 18.10
CA LEU A 125 -4.11 -14.74 18.78
C LEU A 125 -2.62 -15.08 18.86
N ALA A 126 -1.87 -14.96 17.77
CA ALA A 126 -0.43 -15.22 17.77
C ALA A 126 0.34 -14.25 18.67
N SER A 127 -0.06 -12.97 18.70
CA SER A 127 0.55 -11.93 19.52
C SER A 127 0.31 -12.13 21.02
N ASP A 128 -0.84 -12.72 21.38
CA ASP A 128 -1.18 -13.15 22.73
C ASP A 128 -0.53 -14.50 23.12
N GLY A 129 0.34 -15.05 22.26
CA GLY A 129 0.98 -16.35 22.48
C GLY A 129 0.05 -17.55 22.29
N ILE A 130 -1.16 -17.32 21.77
CA ILE A 130 -2.16 -18.34 21.45
C ILE A 130 -1.91 -18.80 20.02
N THR A 131 -0.89 -19.65 19.83
CA THR A 131 -0.71 -20.34 18.55
C THR A 131 -1.76 -21.43 18.41
N THR A 132 -2.73 -21.25 17.53
CA THR A 132 -3.53 -22.37 17.04
C THR A 132 -2.57 -23.30 16.28
N GLN A 133 -2.60 -24.61 16.57
CA GLN A 133 -1.89 -25.59 15.76
C GLN A 133 -2.39 -25.45 14.31
N THR A 134 -1.58 -24.86 13.43
CA THR A 134 -1.95 -24.68 12.03
C THR A 134 -1.69 -25.98 11.28
N TYR A 135 -2.73 -26.52 10.66
CA TYR A 135 -2.55 -27.43 9.54
C TYR A 135 -1.84 -26.66 8.42
N PRO A 136 -0.79 -27.21 7.80
CA PRO A 136 -0.01 -26.49 6.81
C PRO A 136 -0.89 -26.17 5.58
N LEU A 137 -0.80 -24.94 5.06
CA LEU A 137 -1.52 -24.46 3.86
C LEU A 137 -1.41 -25.41 2.65
N SER A 138 -0.41 -26.29 2.63
CA SER A 138 -0.26 -27.38 1.65
C SER A 138 -1.42 -28.38 1.62
N SER A 139 -2.22 -28.48 2.69
CA SER A 139 -3.37 -29.40 2.75
C SER A 139 -4.68 -28.81 2.23
N MET A 140 -4.71 -27.53 1.84
CA MET A 140 -5.93 -26.85 1.34
C MET A 140 -5.97 -26.67 -0.19
N ILE A 141 -4.90 -27.00 -0.91
CA ILE A 141 -4.83 -26.85 -2.39
C ILE A 141 -4.97 -28.22 -3.11
N ALA A 142 -5.17 -29.30 -2.36
CA ALA A 142 -5.36 -30.64 -2.92
C ALA A 142 -6.76 -31.18 -2.62
N SER A 143 -7.75 -30.68 -3.35
CA SER A 143 -9.06 -31.34 -3.53
C SER A 143 -9.78 -30.76 -4.73
#